data_AF-A0A956M4T0-F1
#
_entry.id   AF-A0A956M4T0-F1
#
_cell.length_a   1.000
_cell.length_b   1.000
_cell.length_c   1.000
_cell.angle_alpha   90.00
_cell.angle_beta   90.00
_cell.angle_gamma   90.00
#
_symmetry.space_group_name_H-M   'P 1'
#
loop_
_entity.id
_entity.type
_entity.pdbx_description
1 polymer ?
#
loop_
_entity_poly.entity_id
_entity_poly.type
_entity_poly.pdbx_seq_one_letter_code
_entity_poly.pdbx_strand_id
1 'polypeptide(L)'
;MKSKTHLRTFATLAISLFFLTLYACNNNNATSPEPLADVNFNSDQYAVYEYEDEFAGISDATLSTDMTLAQSSPRDFHALQANRGRASFMIRRGHHGMHLWQVLDSLNLTVEQDSLVREQLTQYRECILVPIQEFRDEAAPIIEESRNQRHAVIDSMRAGVLTRQEAFAQLKTLCEEKRAEIQALAEELGLQQAMCDCKLTMLDNIAALLDETQKAIFDAWYTTQEGPCFTPPAEETTN
;
A
#
# COMPACT_ATOMS: atom_id res chain seq x y z
N MET A 1 7.26 -49.51 50.62
CA MET A 1 8.66 -49.91 50.35
C MET A 1 9.27 -48.96 49.33
N LYS A 2 10.39 -48.33 49.72
CA LYS A 2 11.43 -47.56 48.99
C LYS A 2 11.19 -47.33 47.48
N SER A 3 10.95 -46.09 47.04
CA SER A 3 11.93 -45.03 46.69
C SER A 3 12.76 -45.32 45.43
N LYS A 4 12.66 -44.41 44.43
CA LYS A 4 13.82 -43.68 43.89
C LYS A 4 13.40 -42.48 43.03
N THR A 5 13.64 -41.31 43.60
CA THR A 5 13.70 -39.97 43.01
C THR A 5 15.09 -39.74 42.44
N HIS A 6 15.23 -39.20 41.23
CA HIS A 6 16.37 -38.40 40.74
C HIS A 6 15.82 -37.56 39.58
N LEU A 7 15.54 -36.26 39.69
CA LEU A 7 16.42 -35.12 40.00
C LEU A 7 17.63 -35.04 39.05
N ARG A 8 17.48 -34.31 37.94
CA ARG A 8 18.57 -33.53 37.31
C ARG A 8 18.01 -32.25 36.68
N THR A 9 17.99 -31.21 37.51
CA THR A 9 18.23 -29.81 37.16
C THR A 9 19.68 -29.62 36.65
N PHE A 10 19.96 -28.42 36.10
CA PHE A 10 21.18 -27.90 35.44
C PHE A 10 21.17 -28.08 33.90
N ALA A 11 21.33 -27.06 33.05
CA ALA A 11 21.98 -25.76 33.25
C ALA A 11 21.40 -24.69 32.30
N THR A 12 21.14 -23.51 32.86
CA THR A 12 21.14 -22.21 32.19
C THR A 12 22.56 -21.86 31.75
N LEU A 13 22.79 -21.50 30.49
CA LEU A 13 23.99 -20.77 30.08
C LEU A 13 23.74 -19.89 28.84
N ALA A 14 23.75 -18.59 29.10
CA ALA A 14 24.01 -17.44 28.24
C ALA A 14 24.04 -17.64 26.71
N ILE A 15 23.05 -17.06 26.03
CA ILE A 15 23.21 -16.52 24.66
C ILE A 15 22.93 -15.01 24.76
N SER A 16 23.90 -14.31 25.35
CA SER A 16 24.06 -12.87 25.22
C SER A 16 25.11 -12.61 24.13
N LEU A 17 24.91 -11.55 23.35
CA LEU A 17 25.74 -11.06 22.23
C LEU A 17 25.64 -11.86 20.94
N PHE A 18 24.76 -11.45 20.02
CA PHE A 18 25.07 -11.47 18.58
C PHE A 18 24.09 -10.64 17.72
N PHE A 19 23.95 -9.32 17.92
CA PHE A 19 23.30 -8.43 16.91
C PHE A 19 23.84 -7.00 16.91
N LEU A 20 25.17 -6.83 16.98
CA LEU A 20 25.82 -5.58 16.59
C LEU A 20 27.02 -5.91 15.69
N THR A 21 26.72 -6.31 14.46
CA THR A 21 27.69 -6.41 13.37
C THR A 21 27.20 -5.59 12.18
N LEU A 22 27.64 -4.33 12.18
CA LEU A 22 28.25 -3.65 11.03
C LEU A 22 27.53 -3.78 9.68
N TYR A 23 26.62 -2.86 9.40
CA TYR A 23 26.44 -2.38 8.02
C TYR A 23 27.45 -1.25 7.77
N ALA A 24 28.66 -1.64 7.35
CA ALA A 24 29.60 -0.75 6.71
C ALA A 24 29.21 -0.60 5.23
N CYS A 25 28.34 0.35 4.91
CA CYS A 25 28.18 0.83 3.54
C CYS A 25 29.20 1.94 3.27
N ASN A 26 30.33 1.55 2.69
CA ASN A 26 31.29 2.44 2.06
C ASN A 26 30.76 2.82 0.66
N ASN A 27 30.05 3.94 0.56
CA ASN A 27 29.90 4.69 -0.69
C ASN A 27 30.08 6.19 -0.36
N ASN A 28 31.13 6.76 -0.94
CA ASN A 28 31.56 8.16 -0.76
C ASN A 28 30.62 9.17 -1.42
N ASN A 29 29.39 9.28 -0.91
CA ASN A 29 28.54 10.45 -1.09
C ASN A 29 27.78 10.70 0.21
N ALA A 30 28.52 11.01 1.28
CA ALA A 30 27.95 11.68 2.44
C ALA A 30 27.68 13.13 2.03
N THR A 31 26.53 13.39 1.41
CA THR A 31 25.95 14.72 1.49
C THR A 31 25.72 15.00 2.97
N SER A 32 26.38 16.04 3.47
CA SER A 32 26.16 16.57 4.82
C SER A 32 24.66 16.63 5.09
N PRO A 33 24.15 16.26 6.28
CA PRO A 33 22.73 16.37 6.57
C PRO A 33 22.31 17.80 6.25
N GLU A 34 21.41 17.94 5.28
CA GLU A 34 20.84 19.24 4.95
C GLU A 34 20.16 19.77 6.22
N PRO A 35 20.31 21.06 6.54
CA PRO A 35 19.58 21.64 7.66
C PRO A 35 18.09 21.39 7.47
N LEU A 36 17.38 21.01 8.55
CA LEU A 36 15.93 20.71 8.56
C LEU A 36 15.05 21.78 7.91
N ALA A 37 15.56 23.01 7.75
CA ALA A 37 14.88 24.13 7.10
C ALA A 37 14.43 23.86 5.65
N ASP A 38 14.98 22.83 4.99
CA ASP A 38 14.62 22.47 3.60
C ASP A 38 13.84 21.15 3.46
N VAL A 39 13.39 20.53 4.58
CA VAL A 39 12.59 19.30 4.49
C VAL A 39 11.20 19.60 3.95
N ASN A 40 10.95 19.23 2.70
CA ASN A 40 9.63 19.31 2.09
C ASN A 40 8.78 18.09 2.46
N PHE A 41 8.03 18.18 3.57
CA PHE A 41 7.09 17.13 3.99
C PHE A 41 5.95 16.90 2.98
N ASN A 42 5.63 17.88 2.14
CA ASN A 42 4.61 17.77 1.07
C ASN A 42 5.13 17.04 -0.18
N SER A 43 6.14 16.19 -0.02
CA SER A 43 6.64 15.33 -1.09
C SER A 43 6.03 13.93 -0.97
N ASP A 44 5.90 13.26 -2.12
CA ASP A 44 5.35 11.90 -2.25
C ASP A 44 6.03 10.86 -1.35
N GLN A 45 7.25 11.15 -0.88
CA GLN A 45 7.94 10.28 0.06
C GLN A 45 7.24 10.18 1.43
N TYR A 46 6.24 11.01 1.73
CA TYR A 46 5.41 10.92 2.93
C TYR A 46 3.94 10.59 2.62
N ALA A 47 3.61 10.25 1.36
CA ALA A 47 2.31 9.71 1.00
C ALA A 47 2.22 8.24 1.43
N VAL A 48 1.07 7.87 2.01
CA VAL A 48 0.72 6.51 2.39
C VAL A 48 -0.24 5.97 1.34
N TYR A 49 0.03 4.75 0.87
CA TYR A 49 -0.75 4.13 -0.18
C TYR A 49 -2.04 3.54 0.41
N GLU A 50 -3.17 3.80 -0.22
CA GLU A 50 -4.46 3.30 0.24
C GLU A 50 -4.89 2.07 -0.56
N TYR A 51 -5.73 1.22 0.05
CA TYR A 51 -6.25 0.02 -0.61
C TYR A 51 -7.05 0.38 -1.88
N GLU A 52 -7.80 1.47 -1.83
CA GLU A 52 -8.62 1.97 -2.93
C GLU A 52 -7.79 2.42 -4.14
N ASP A 53 -6.50 2.75 -3.94
CA ASP A 53 -5.62 3.20 -5.01
C ASP A 53 -5.33 2.08 -6.03
N GLU A 54 -5.37 0.80 -5.61
CA GLU A 54 -5.21 -0.34 -6.54
C GLU A 54 -6.39 -0.45 -7.51
N PHE A 55 -7.61 -0.14 -7.05
CA PHE A 55 -8.82 -0.19 -7.88
C PHE A 55 -8.95 1.03 -8.79
N ALA A 56 -8.41 2.18 -8.37
CA ALA A 56 -8.30 3.35 -9.23
C ALA A 56 -7.44 3.08 -10.49
N GLY A 57 -6.55 2.09 -10.44
CA GLY A 57 -5.76 1.62 -11.57
C GLY A 57 -6.54 0.81 -12.61
N ILE A 58 -7.79 0.41 -12.34
CA ILE A 58 -8.61 -0.36 -13.27
C ILE A 58 -9.27 0.56 -14.29
N SER A 59 -8.88 0.42 -15.56
CA SER A 59 -9.53 1.10 -16.68
C SER A 59 -10.54 0.17 -17.38
N ASP A 60 -11.74 0.66 -17.62
CA ASP A 60 -12.78 -0.12 -18.30
C ASP A 60 -12.48 -0.36 -19.79
N ALA A 61 -12.98 -1.50 -20.30
CA ALA A 61 -13.01 -1.76 -21.72
C ALA A 61 -13.96 -0.80 -22.46
N THR A 62 -13.53 -0.32 -23.61
CA THR A 62 -14.35 0.47 -24.54
C THR A 62 -14.30 -0.12 -25.94
N LEU A 63 -15.05 0.47 -26.87
CA LEU A 63 -14.98 0.07 -28.28
C LEU A 63 -13.57 0.22 -28.89
N SER A 64 -12.69 1.02 -28.28
CA SER A 64 -11.34 1.32 -28.77
C SER A 64 -10.21 0.89 -27.83
N THR A 65 -10.51 0.60 -26.57
CA THR A 65 -9.49 0.29 -25.55
C THR A 65 -9.85 -0.96 -24.78
N ASP A 66 -8.83 -1.72 -24.41
CA ASP A 66 -8.96 -2.90 -23.56
C ASP A 66 -9.17 -2.52 -22.10
N MET A 67 -9.73 -3.44 -21.32
CA MET A 67 -9.66 -3.34 -19.87
C MET A 67 -8.19 -3.52 -19.45
N THR A 68 -7.73 -2.68 -18.52
CA THR A 68 -6.36 -2.78 -18.00
C THR A 68 -6.37 -2.60 -16.50
N LEU A 69 -5.42 -3.25 -15.84
CA LEU A 69 -5.02 -2.96 -14.47
C LEU A 69 -3.66 -2.26 -14.58
N ALA A 70 -3.65 -0.94 -14.41
CA ALA A 70 -2.42 -0.17 -14.49
C ALA A 70 -1.48 -0.58 -13.35
N GLN A 71 -0.19 -0.73 -13.65
CA GLN A 71 0.83 -0.85 -12.61
C GLN A 71 1.03 0.54 -11.99
N SER A 72 0.20 0.91 -11.01
CA SER A 72 0.55 1.95 -10.06
C SER A 72 1.50 1.32 -9.04
N SER A 73 2.74 0.98 -9.44
CA SER A 73 3.67 0.52 -8.41
C SER A 73 3.95 1.70 -7.44
N PRO A 74 4.10 1.45 -6.14
CA PRO A 74 4.61 2.45 -5.21
C PRO A 74 5.94 3.08 -5.66
N ARG A 75 6.72 2.38 -6.51
CA ARG A 75 7.94 2.89 -7.15
C ARG A 75 7.65 3.82 -8.34
N ASP A 76 6.58 3.57 -9.10
CA ASP A 76 6.18 4.38 -10.25
C ASP A 76 5.51 5.69 -9.85
N PHE A 77 5.10 5.85 -8.58
CA PHE A 77 4.71 7.14 -8.03
C PHE A 77 5.83 8.18 -8.24
N HIS A 78 7.10 7.79 -8.07
CA HIS A 78 8.25 8.63 -8.37
C HIS A 78 8.49 8.82 -9.88
N ALA A 79 8.28 7.79 -10.71
CA ALA A 79 8.53 7.84 -12.16
C ALA A 79 7.47 8.63 -12.95
N LEU A 80 6.21 8.57 -12.53
CA LEU A 80 5.09 9.34 -13.09
C LEU A 80 5.25 10.85 -12.83
N GLN A 81 6.03 11.26 -11.83
CA GLN A 81 6.35 12.67 -11.60
C GLN A 81 7.51 13.21 -12.45
N ALA A 82 8.48 12.37 -12.82
CA ALA A 82 9.60 12.80 -13.67
C ALA A 82 9.11 13.20 -15.08
N ASN A 83 8.01 12.61 -15.56
CA ASN A 83 7.32 12.99 -16.78
C ASN A 83 6.14 13.94 -16.50
N ARG A 84 6.46 15.20 -16.14
CA ARG A 84 5.53 16.33 -15.86
C ARG A 84 4.59 16.76 -17.01
N GLY A 85 4.35 15.90 -18.00
CA GLY A 85 3.69 16.29 -19.24
C GLY A 85 2.16 16.18 -19.24
N ARG A 86 1.54 15.19 -18.59
CA ARG A 86 0.09 14.93 -18.74
C ARG A 86 -0.55 13.93 -17.77
N ALA A 87 0.22 13.05 -17.11
CA ALA A 87 -0.34 11.98 -16.29
C ALA A 87 -0.71 12.41 -14.85
N SER A 88 -0.06 13.44 -14.30
CA SER A 88 -0.27 13.89 -12.90
C SER A 88 -1.63 14.56 -12.63
N PHE A 89 -2.46 14.80 -13.65
CA PHE A 89 -3.74 15.51 -13.46
C PHE A 89 -4.93 14.56 -13.19
N MET A 90 -4.82 13.26 -13.51
CA MET A 90 -5.91 12.32 -13.25
C MET A 90 -5.86 11.65 -11.86
N ILE A 91 -4.71 11.70 -11.17
CA ILE A 91 -4.57 11.31 -9.74
C ILE A 91 -4.98 12.49 -8.80
N ARG A 92 -5.64 13.53 -9.31
CA ARG A 92 -6.01 14.75 -8.55
C ARG A 92 -7.49 14.90 -8.24
N ARG A 93 -8.34 13.91 -8.53
CA ARG A 93 -9.77 13.98 -8.23
C ARG A 93 -10.18 12.94 -7.18
N GLY A 94 -10.08 13.33 -5.91
CA GLY A 94 -11.02 12.87 -4.89
C GLY A 94 -10.48 12.00 -3.76
N HIS A 95 -9.36 11.30 -3.95
CA HIS A 95 -8.78 10.46 -2.90
C HIS A 95 -7.41 11.02 -2.54
N HIS A 96 -7.38 11.91 -1.55
CA HIS A 96 -6.11 12.22 -0.88
C HIS A 96 -5.89 11.06 0.08
N GLY A 97 -5.17 10.03 -0.37
CA GLY A 97 -4.65 9.01 0.54
C GLY A 97 -3.95 9.68 1.72
N MET A 98 -3.90 8.97 2.86
CA MET A 98 -3.31 9.53 4.07
C MET A 98 -1.91 10.08 3.77
N HIS A 99 -1.66 11.32 4.17
CA HIS A 99 -0.35 11.93 3.97
C HIS A 99 0.20 12.42 5.30
N LEU A 100 1.34 11.88 5.69
CA LEU A 100 1.91 12.12 7.02
C LEU A 100 2.40 13.57 7.19
N TRP A 101 2.52 14.36 6.12
CA TRP A 101 2.95 15.76 6.23
C TRP A 101 2.08 16.56 7.20
N GLN A 102 0.79 16.24 7.27
CA GLN A 102 -0.19 16.91 8.13
C GLN A 102 0.21 16.85 9.61
N VAL A 103 0.88 15.78 10.04
CA VAL A 103 1.33 15.60 11.42
C VAL A 103 2.81 15.86 11.57
N LEU A 104 3.65 15.36 10.66
CA LEU A 104 5.11 15.40 10.82
C LEU A 104 5.66 16.84 10.87
N ASP A 105 5.06 17.77 10.13
CA ASP A 105 5.42 19.20 10.16
C ASP A 105 5.19 19.82 11.55
N SER A 106 4.21 19.32 12.31
CA SER A 106 3.88 19.80 13.65
C SER A 106 4.74 19.18 14.76
N LEU A 107 5.49 18.12 14.48
CA LEU A 107 6.28 17.40 15.50
C LEU A 107 7.64 18.02 15.78
N ASN A 108 8.11 18.96 14.95
CA ASN A 108 9.47 19.53 15.06
C ASN A 108 10.54 18.43 15.22
N LEU A 109 10.51 17.43 14.32
CA LEU A 109 11.41 16.28 14.38
C LEU A 109 12.88 16.73 14.36
N THR A 110 13.74 16.04 15.11
CA THR A 110 15.19 16.17 14.92
C THR A 110 15.63 15.58 13.59
N VAL A 111 16.85 15.90 13.14
CA VAL A 111 17.42 15.32 11.91
C VAL A 111 17.44 13.80 11.99
N GLU A 112 17.79 13.26 13.16
CA GLU A 112 17.84 11.83 13.42
C GLU A 112 16.45 11.21 13.37
N GLN A 113 15.43 11.85 13.98
CA GLN A 113 14.05 11.37 13.94
C GLN A 113 13.49 11.38 12.51
N ASP A 114 13.69 12.47 11.73
CA ASP A 114 13.23 12.51 10.34
C ASP A 114 13.89 11.41 9.49
N SER A 115 15.20 11.17 9.67
CA SER A 115 15.89 10.07 8.99
C SER A 115 15.27 8.72 9.32
N LEU A 116 14.93 8.46 10.59
CA LEU A 116 14.30 7.21 11.02
C LEU A 116 12.85 7.09 10.52
N VAL A 117 12.09 8.19 10.47
CA VAL A 117 10.73 8.21 9.90
C VAL A 117 10.76 7.87 8.40
N ARG A 118 11.71 8.40 7.64
CA ARG A 118 11.91 8.05 6.22
C ARG A 118 12.26 6.58 6.02
N GLU A 119 13.03 6.02 6.94
CA GLU A 119 13.33 4.59 6.94
C GLU A 119 12.05 3.77 7.17
N GLN A 120 11.20 4.14 8.14
CA GLN A 120 9.91 3.47 8.36
C GLN A 120 9.00 3.55 7.13
N LEU A 121 8.94 4.70 6.44
CA LEU A 121 8.20 4.85 5.19
C LEU A 121 8.75 3.98 4.06
N THR A 122 10.06 3.73 4.03
CA THR A 122 10.68 2.82 3.07
C THR A 122 10.29 1.37 3.38
N GLN A 123 10.39 0.96 4.64
CA GLN A 123 9.98 -0.38 5.09
C GLN A 123 8.49 -0.64 4.84
N TYR A 124 7.64 0.37 5.06
CA TYR A 124 6.22 0.30 4.73
C TYR A 124 5.98 0.02 3.24
N ARG A 125 6.65 0.77 2.35
CA ARG A 125 6.54 0.53 0.90
C ARG A 125 6.97 -0.88 0.52
N GLU A 126 8.06 -1.37 1.10
CA GLU A 126 8.51 -2.74 0.87
C GLU A 126 7.51 -3.78 1.38
N CYS A 127 6.90 -3.51 2.53
CA CYS A 127 5.86 -4.36 3.13
C CYS A 127 4.64 -4.51 2.21
N ILE A 128 4.09 -3.40 1.68
CA ILE A 128 2.89 -3.44 0.83
C ILE A 128 3.16 -3.98 -0.59
N LEU A 129 4.42 -3.99 -1.05
CA LEU A 129 4.74 -4.46 -2.40
C LEU A 129 4.41 -5.93 -2.59
N VAL A 130 4.62 -6.76 -1.56
CA VAL A 130 4.36 -8.20 -1.64
C VAL A 130 2.88 -8.52 -1.89
N PRO A 131 1.93 -8.09 -1.03
CA PRO A 131 0.51 -8.41 -1.25
C PRO A 131 -0.05 -7.74 -2.51
N ILE A 132 0.41 -6.54 -2.88
CA ILE A 132 0.01 -5.88 -4.14
C ILE A 132 0.47 -6.71 -5.35
N GLN A 133 1.70 -7.21 -5.33
CA GLN A 133 2.24 -7.99 -6.44
C GLN A 133 1.48 -9.32 -6.58
N GLU A 134 1.22 -10.01 -5.47
CA GLU A 134 0.41 -11.23 -5.44
C GLU A 134 -0.99 -10.98 -6.02
N PHE A 135 -1.68 -9.94 -5.54
CA PHE A 135 -2.99 -9.55 -6.09
C PHE A 135 -2.94 -9.30 -7.60
N ARG A 136 -1.92 -8.58 -8.09
CA ARG A 136 -1.80 -8.28 -9.53
C ARG A 136 -1.51 -9.50 -10.37
N ASP A 137 -0.69 -10.42 -9.87
CA ASP A 137 -0.38 -11.67 -10.56
C ASP A 137 -1.63 -12.55 -10.67
N GLU A 138 -2.44 -12.63 -9.60
CA GLU A 138 -3.71 -13.37 -9.59
C GLU A 138 -4.83 -12.65 -10.36
N ALA A 139 -4.81 -11.32 -10.47
CA ALA A 139 -5.78 -10.56 -11.26
C ALA A 139 -5.48 -10.56 -12.76
N ALA A 140 -4.23 -10.86 -13.16
CA ALA A 140 -3.81 -10.81 -14.56
C ALA A 140 -4.64 -11.72 -15.49
N PRO A 141 -5.00 -12.98 -15.11
CA PRO A 141 -5.91 -13.82 -15.88
C PRO A 141 -7.30 -13.21 -16.08
N ILE A 142 -7.87 -12.54 -15.07
CA ILE A 142 -9.19 -11.89 -15.16
C ILE A 142 -9.16 -10.77 -16.21
N ILE A 143 -8.08 -9.98 -16.22
CA ILE A 143 -7.88 -8.93 -17.22
C ILE A 143 -7.70 -9.54 -18.61
N GLU A 144 -6.92 -10.62 -18.76
CA GLU A 144 -6.74 -11.29 -20.05
C GLU A 144 -8.06 -11.84 -20.60
N GLU A 145 -8.87 -12.47 -19.74
CA GLU A 145 -10.21 -12.94 -20.10
C GLU A 145 -11.10 -11.78 -20.58
N SER A 146 -11.10 -10.66 -19.87
CA SER A 146 -11.83 -9.45 -20.25
C SER A 146 -11.42 -8.93 -21.64
N ARG A 147 -10.13 -8.96 -21.99
CA ARG A 147 -9.65 -8.58 -23.34
C ARG A 147 -10.21 -9.51 -24.41
N ASN A 148 -10.21 -10.82 -24.15
CA ASN A 148 -10.73 -11.81 -25.09
C ASN A 148 -12.24 -11.64 -25.30
N GLN A 149 -13.00 -11.44 -24.23
CA GLN A 149 -14.45 -11.19 -24.28
C GLN A 149 -14.77 -9.89 -25.01
N ARG A 150 -14.01 -8.82 -24.74
CA ARG A 150 -14.12 -7.57 -25.48
C ARG A 150 -13.93 -7.80 -26.98
N HIS A 151 -12.88 -8.50 -27.40
CA HIS A 151 -12.64 -8.76 -28.82
C HIS A 151 -13.81 -9.49 -29.49
N ALA A 152 -14.42 -10.47 -28.81
CA ALA A 152 -15.60 -11.16 -29.32
C ALA A 152 -16.80 -10.20 -29.52
N VAL A 153 -17.00 -9.24 -28.61
CA VAL A 153 -18.03 -8.19 -28.76
C VAL A 153 -17.73 -7.29 -29.96
N ILE A 154 -16.48 -6.86 -30.14
CA ILE A 154 -16.08 -6.01 -31.27
C ILE A 154 -16.25 -6.75 -32.61
N ASP A 155 -15.87 -8.02 -32.67
CA ASP A 155 -16.00 -8.82 -33.89
C ASP A 155 -17.46 -9.08 -34.24
N SER A 156 -18.32 -9.34 -33.24
CA SER A 156 -19.78 -9.45 -33.43
C SER A 156 -20.39 -8.14 -33.94
N MET A 157 -19.93 -7.00 -33.44
CA MET A 157 -20.34 -5.68 -33.94
C MET A 157 -19.88 -5.45 -35.38
N ARG A 158 -18.63 -5.79 -35.72
CA ARG A 158 -18.07 -5.65 -37.08
C ARG A 158 -18.77 -6.56 -38.09
N ALA A 159 -19.17 -7.75 -37.66
CA ALA A 159 -19.95 -8.69 -38.47
C ALA A 159 -21.42 -8.24 -38.67
N GLY A 160 -21.84 -7.14 -38.03
CA GLY A 160 -23.22 -6.66 -38.09
C GLY A 160 -24.21 -7.50 -37.29
N VAL A 161 -23.72 -8.41 -36.44
CA VAL A 161 -24.55 -9.22 -35.52
C VAL A 161 -25.04 -8.36 -34.36
N LEU A 162 -24.18 -7.48 -33.85
CA LEU A 162 -24.53 -6.48 -32.83
C LEU A 162 -24.55 -5.08 -33.42
N THR A 163 -25.51 -4.29 -32.98
CA THR A 163 -25.45 -2.83 -33.13
C THR A 163 -24.39 -2.25 -32.20
N ARG A 164 -23.96 -1.01 -32.48
CA ARG A 164 -23.05 -0.27 -31.61
C ARG A 164 -23.61 -0.11 -30.19
N GLN A 165 -24.92 0.10 -30.05
CA GLN A 165 -25.56 0.28 -28.75
C GLN A 165 -25.53 -1.01 -27.93
N GLU A 166 -25.82 -2.15 -28.56
CA GLU A 166 -25.76 -3.45 -27.90
C GLU A 166 -24.33 -3.81 -27.50
N ALA A 167 -23.35 -3.52 -28.36
CA ALA A 167 -21.94 -3.71 -28.03
C ALA A 167 -21.52 -2.88 -26.81
N PHE A 168 -21.94 -1.60 -26.73
CA PHE A 168 -21.69 -0.78 -25.54
C PHE A 168 -22.33 -1.34 -24.28
N ALA A 169 -23.58 -1.82 -24.36
CA ALA A 169 -24.25 -2.42 -23.21
C ALA A 169 -23.52 -3.68 -22.73
N GLN A 170 -23.11 -4.55 -23.66
CA GLN A 170 -22.34 -5.75 -23.32
C GLN A 170 -20.98 -5.42 -22.70
N LEU A 171 -20.26 -4.43 -23.23
CA LEU A 171 -18.99 -3.99 -22.65
C LEU A 171 -19.16 -3.40 -21.25
N LYS A 172 -20.25 -2.67 -21.00
CA LYS A 172 -20.54 -2.14 -19.66
C LYS A 172 -20.76 -3.27 -18.66
N THR A 173 -21.61 -4.24 -18.99
CA THR A 173 -21.87 -5.41 -18.15
C THR A 173 -20.58 -6.20 -17.90
N LEU A 174 -19.78 -6.43 -18.94
CA LEU A 174 -18.47 -7.06 -18.83
C LEU A 174 -17.56 -6.34 -17.82
N CYS A 175 -17.50 -5.00 -17.86
CA CYS A 175 -16.65 -4.23 -16.94
C CYS A 175 -17.17 -4.31 -15.49
N GLU A 176 -18.49 -4.27 -15.29
CA GLU A 176 -19.10 -4.41 -13.96
C GLU A 176 -18.82 -5.80 -13.37
N GLU A 177 -18.98 -6.86 -14.16
CA GLU A 177 -18.68 -8.24 -13.76
C GLU A 177 -17.21 -8.41 -13.41
N LYS A 178 -16.30 -7.98 -14.28
CA LYS A 178 -14.86 -8.14 -14.05
C LYS A 178 -14.34 -7.28 -12.89
N ARG A 179 -14.92 -6.11 -12.63
CA ARG A 179 -14.63 -5.34 -11.42
C ARG A 179 -15.05 -6.08 -10.15
N ALA A 180 -16.24 -6.70 -10.16
CA ALA A 180 -16.70 -7.49 -9.03
C ALA A 180 -15.82 -8.73 -8.78
N GLU A 181 -15.39 -9.41 -9.85
CA GLU A 181 -14.44 -10.53 -9.76
C GLU A 181 -13.09 -10.08 -9.15
N ILE A 182 -12.54 -8.96 -9.61
CA ILE A 182 -11.28 -8.42 -9.09
C ILE A 182 -11.42 -7.98 -7.62
N GLN A 183 -12.55 -7.37 -7.24
CA GLN A 183 -12.83 -7.01 -5.86
C GLN A 183 -12.91 -8.25 -4.95
N ALA A 184 -13.65 -9.27 -5.38
CA ALA A 184 -13.76 -10.53 -4.64
C ALA A 184 -12.40 -11.23 -4.48
N LEU A 185 -11.55 -11.20 -5.51
CA LEU A 185 -10.19 -11.72 -5.44
C LEU A 185 -9.35 -10.95 -4.40
N ALA A 186 -9.43 -9.62 -4.36
CA ALA A 186 -8.70 -8.82 -3.38
C ALA A 186 -9.13 -9.13 -1.93
N GLU A 187 -10.42 -9.38 -1.73
CA GLU A 187 -10.98 -9.81 -0.45
C GLU A 187 -10.51 -11.22 -0.07
N GLU A 188 -10.53 -12.16 -1.01
CA GLU A 188 -10.04 -13.53 -0.83
C GLU A 188 -8.56 -13.58 -0.43
N LEU A 189 -7.74 -12.74 -1.08
CA LEU A 189 -6.31 -12.61 -0.78
C LEU A 189 -6.04 -11.83 0.52
N GLY A 190 -7.05 -11.25 1.16
CA GLY A 190 -6.88 -10.42 2.34
C GLY A 190 -6.03 -9.17 2.09
N LEU A 191 -6.04 -8.63 0.86
CA LEU A 191 -5.17 -7.53 0.43
C LEU A 191 -5.33 -6.30 1.35
N GLN A 192 -6.57 -5.93 1.66
CA GLN A 192 -6.87 -4.78 2.53
C GLN A 192 -6.25 -4.96 3.91
N GLN A 193 -6.42 -6.14 4.53
CA GLN A 193 -5.88 -6.43 5.84
C GLN A 193 -4.34 -6.40 5.83
N ALA A 194 -3.70 -7.02 4.83
CA ALA A 194 -2.24 -7.02 4.71
C ALA A 194 -1.67 -5.60 4.56
N MET A 195 -2.33 -4.75 3.77
CA MET A 195 -1.93 -3.34 3.63
C MET A 195 -2.15 -2.54 4.91
N CYS A 196 -3.25 -2.80 5.63
CA CYS A 196 -3.51 -2.18 6.92
C CYS A 196 -2.48 -2.60 7.98
N ASP A 197 -2.10 -3.87 8.03
CA ASP A 197 -1.08 -4.35 8.98
C ASP A 197 0.28 -3.66 8.74
N CYS A 198 0.69 -3.53 7.46
CA CYS A 198 1.88 -2.77 7.09
C CYS A 198 1.79 -1.30 7.52
N LYS A 199 0.63 -0.67 7.30
CA LYS A 199 0.38 0.74 7.65
C LYS A 199 0.43 0.97 9.16
N LEU A 200 -0.30 0.16 9.93
CA LEU A 200 -0.37 0.27 11.39
C LEU A 200 1.01 0.02 12.01
N THR A 201 1.74 -1.00 11.54
CA THR A 201 3.12 -1.26 11.97
C THR A 201 4.03 -0.05 11.74
N MET A 202 3.94 0.59 10.56
CA MET A 202 4.70 1.80 10.27
C MET A 202 4.34 2.95 11.23
N LEU A 203 3.05 3.18 11.47
CA LEU A 203 2.59 4.25 12.37
C LEU A 203 3.03 4.01 13.83
N ASP A 204 2.95 2.76 14.30
CA ASP A 204 3.42 2.36 15.63
C ASP A 204 4.94 2.57 15.77
N ASN A 205 5.71 2.18 14.76
CA ASN A 205 7.15 2.39 14.75
C ASN A 205 7.50 3.89 14.72
N ILE A 206 6.79 4.71 13.95
CA ILE A 206 6.96 6.17 13.97
C ILE A 206 6.67 6.72 15.35
N ALA A 207 5.56 6.33 15.98
CA ALA A 207 5.18 6.79 17.32
C ALA A 207 6.23 6.43 18.39
N ALA A 208 6.92 5.29 18.24
CA ALA A 208 7.99 4.86 19.14
C ALA A 208 9.29 5.70 19.03
N LEU A 209 9.46 6.47 17.95
CA LEU A 209 10.60 7.39 17.76
C LEU A 209 10.39 8.75 18.42
N LEU A 210 9.15 9.05 18.81
CA LEU A 210 8.74 10.36 19.30
C LEU A 210 8.96 10.48 20.81
N ASP A 211 9.34 11.67 21.26
CA ASP A 211 9.30 11.99 22.69
C ASP A 211 7.85 12.14 23.19
N GLU A 212 7.66 12.31 24.50
CA GLU A 212 6.33 12.41 25.10
C GLU A 212 5.48 13.57 24.54
N THR A 213 6.11 14.70 24.21
CA THR A 213 5.41 15.88 23.69
C THR A 213 4.97 15.65 22.25
N GLN A 214 5.89 15.15 21.42
CA GLN A 214 5.62 14.80 20.02
C GLN A 214 4.58 13.68 19.91
N LYS A 215 4.69 12.66 20.76
CA LYS A 215 3.74 11.55 20.78
C LYS A 215 2.32 12.01 21.11
N ALA A 216 2.15 12.97 22.02
CA ALA A 216 0.83 13.52 22.30
C ALA A 216 0.19 14.21 21.07
N ILE A 217 0.98 14.91 20.25
CA ILE A 217 0.52 15.51 18.99
C ILE A 217 0.16 14.42 17.98
N PHE A 218 1.03 13.40 17.85
CA PHE A 218 0.81 12.28 16.94
C PHE A 218 -0.43 11.47 17.29
N ASP A 219 -0.62 11.14 18.57
CA ASP A 219 -1.78 10.39 19.06
C ASP A 219 -3.08 11.19 18.83
N ALA A 220 -3.06 12.50 19.05
CA ALA A 220 -4.21 13.36 18.75
C ALA A 220 -4.58 13.30 17.25
N TRP A 221 -3.59 13.42 16.36
CA TRP A 221 -3.80 13.26 14.92
C TRP A 221 -4.26 11.83 14.55
N TYR A 222 -3.71 10.80 15.19
CA TYR A 222 -4.08 9.41 14.92
C TYR A 222 -5.56 9.16 15.20
N THR A 223 -6.11 9.74 16.27
CA THR A 223 -7.54 9.61 16.59
C THR A 223 -8.49 10.28 15.60
N THR A 224 -7.99 11.19 14.75
CA THR A 224 -8.81 11.81 13.69
C THR A 224 -8.79 11.02 12.38
N GLN A 225 -8.01 9.94 12.30
CA GLN A 225 -7.93 9.14 11.09
C GLN A 225 -9.16 8.25 10.97
N GLU A 226 -9.77 8.27 9.80
CA GLU A 226 -10.91 7.43 9.43
C GLU A 226 -10.47 6.42 8.36
N GLY A 227 -11.21 5.32 8.26
CA GLY A 227 -11.03 4.33 7.21
C GLY A 227 -10.79 2.91 7.73
N PRO A 228 -10.72 1.93 6.82
CA PRO A 228 -10.79 0.51 7.13
C PRO A 228 -9.64 0.03 8.02
N CYS A 229 -8.48 0.70 8.00
CA CYS A 229 -7.36 0.34 8.87
C CYS A 229 -7.49 0.87 10.31
N PHE A 230 -8.31 1.89 10.54
CA PHE A 230 -8.41 2.59 11.83
C PHE A 230 -9.68 2.24 12.60
N THR A 231 -10.70 1.73 11.91
CA THR A 231 -11.89 1.16 12.52
C THR A 231 -11.75 -0.35 12.62
N PRO A 232 -11.76 -0.95 13.82
CA PRO A 232 -11.88 -2.41 13.93
C PRO A 232 -13.16 -2.86 13.21
N PRO A 233 -13.15 -3.99 12.49
CA PRO A 233 -14.35 -4.52 11.87
C PRO A 233 -15.42 -4.62 12.95
N ALA A 234 -16.61 -4.04 12.69
CA ALA A 234 -17.71 -4.12 13.63
C ALA A 234 -17.89 -5.59 14.00
N GLU A 235 -17.73 -5.93 15.29
CA GLU A 235 -17.93 -7.29 15.75
C GLU A 235 -19.28 -7.76 15.20
N GLU A 236 -19.26 -8.76 14.31
CA GLU A 236 -20.48 -9.36 13.81
C GLU A 236 -21.18 -9.94 15.05
N THR A 237 -22.17 -9.21 15.55
CA THR A 237 -23.06 -9.71 16.58
C THR A 237 -23.85 -10.83 15.95
N THR A 238 -23.32 -12.05 16.03
CA THR A 238 -24.04 -13.28 15.70
C THR A 238 -25.24 -13.37 16.65
N ASN A 239 -26.42 -13.01 16.14
CA ASN A 239 -27.71 -13.26 16.78
C ASN A 239 -28.30 -14.58 16.28
#